data_AF-A0A8B2NHJ7-F1
#
_entry.id   AF-A0A8B2NHJ7-F1
#
_cell.length_a   1.000
_cell.length_b   1.000
_cell.length_c   1.000
_cell.angle_alpha   90.00
_cell.angle_beta   90.00
_cell.angle_gamma   90.00
#
_symmetry.space_group_name_H-M   'P 1'
#
loop_
_entity.id
_entity.type
_entity.pdbx_description
1 polymer ?
#
loop_
_entity_poly.entity_id
_entity_poly.type
_entity_poly.pdbx_seq_one_letter_code
_entity_poly.pdbx_strand_id
1 'polypeptide(L)'
;MFYNPMSAAPTPVRAWLEAAERLSREGELGGLMLHIEDPVAVSSEEEMAIDLVDRYLKAHGQQGIATVANTIFPASLDRGDGIEGLRARYLAVYAKRMCRQGGWGRYFERMVHWETRDKSHVDQIAENIRMLRQLKADGAWNYKQCYEIALFDPARDLIKPRGRQCLSFIELKPAPDGRLHMMAVYRNHHYVARTLGNLIGLGRLQQFIAREAGFALGGLTIQSTHAELDLAGGKKREVQALIAACQAALLTQAA
;
A
#
# COMPACT_ATOMS: atom_id res chain seq x y z
N MET A 1 5.11 -6.02 23.08
CA MET A 1 4.87 -5.86 21.63
C MET A 1 5.95 -6.65 20.92
N PHE A 2 5.60 -7.42 19.87
CA PHE A 2 6.61 -8.12 19.07
C PHE A 2 7.36 -7.13 18.16
N TYR A 3 8.66 -7.35 17.96
CA TYR A 3 9.52 -6.51 17.13
C TYR A 3 10.26 -7.41 16.14
N ASN A 4 9.87 -7.33 14.87
CA ASN A 4 10.41 -8.16 13.80
C ASN A 4 10.81 -7.28 12.61
N PRO A 5 11.91 -6.52 12.69
CA PRO A 5 12.45 -5.82 11.53
C PRO A 5 12.95 -6.81 10.48
N MET A 6 12.76 -6.46 9.21
CA MET A 6 13.57 -6.95 8.09
C MET A 6 14.70 -5.96 7.81
N SER A 7 15.65 -6.35 6.97
CA SER A 7 16.60 -5.40 6.35
C SER A 7 15.87 -4.35 5.53
N ALA A 8 16.56 -3.24 5.22
CA ALA A 8 16.15 -2.40 4.09
C ALA A 8 16.33 -3.20 2.79
N ALA A 9 15.32 -3.14 1.92
CA ALA A 9 15.34 -3.79 0.62
C ALA A 9 15.14 -2.74 -0.49
N PRO A 10 15.77 -2.90 -1.67
CA PRO A 10 15.78 -1.82 -2.67
C PRO A 10 14.40 -1.59 -3.31
N THR A 11 13.58 -2.64 -3.42
CA THR A 11 12.32 -2.63 -4.19
C THR A 11 11.16 -3.28 -3.42
N PRO A 12 9.88 -3.02 -3.80
CA PRO A 12 8.73 -3.70 -3.23
C PRO A 12 8.76 -5.23 -3.37
N VAL A 13 9.39 -5.74 -4.44
CA VAL A 13 9.42 -7.18 -4.75
C VAL A 13 10.43 -7.90 -3.86
N ARG A 14 11.62 -7.34 -3.65
CA ARG A 14 12.62 -7.87 -2.69
C ARG A 14 12.06 -7.88 -1.27
N ALA A 15 11.52 -6.74 -0.82
CA ALA A 15 10.91 -6.60 0.51
C ALA A 15 9.76 -7.61 0.76
N TRP A 16 8.95 -7.88 -0.27
CA TRP A 16 7.90 -8.90 -0.20
C TRP A 16 8.47 -10.32 -0.11
N LEU A 17 9.43 -10.66 -0.98
CA LEU A 17 9.94 -12.02 -1.10
C LEU A 17 10.73 -12.46 0.14
N GLU A 18 11.66 -11.63 0.62
CA GLU A 18 12.46 -11.91 1.82
C GLU A 18 11.57 -12.14 3.06
N ALA A 19 10.49 -11.36 3.17
CA ALA A 19 9.50 -11.51 4.23
C ALA A 19 8.62 -12.77 4.04
N ALA A 20 8.23 -13.10 2.81
CA ALA A 20 7.48 -14.32 2.50
C ALA A 20 8.31 -15.60 2.79
N GLU A 21 9.61 -15.59 2.46
CA GLU A 21 10.56 -16.65 2.83
C GLU A 21 10.71 -16.78 4.34
N ARG A 22 10.76 -15.66 5.07
CA ARG A 22 10.83 -15.65 6.53
C ARG A 22 9.58 -16.25 7.15
N LEU A 23 8.40 -15.80 6.74
CA LEU A 23 7.11 -16.35 7.18
C LEU A 23 6.95 -17.84 6.77
N SER A 24 7.52 -18.27 5.65
CA SER A 24 7.51 -19.70 5.25
C SER A 24 8.33 -20.60 6.19
N ARG A 25 9.26 -20.04 6.96
CA ARG A 25 10.14 -20.75 7.92
C ARG A 25 9.67 -20.61 9.36
N GLU A 26 9.33 -19.39 9.77
CA GLU A 26 8.97 -19.04 11.16
C GLU A 26 7.47 -19.14 11.45
N GLY A 27 6.61 -19.12 10.43
CA GLY A 27 5.15 -19.08 10.58
C GLY A 27 4.60 -17.66 10.64
N GLU A 28 3.58 -17.44 11.47
CA GLU A 28 2.95 -16.12 11.67
C GLU A 28 3.84 -15.22 12.54
N LEU A 29 4.00 -13.95 12.14
CA LEU A 29 4.84 -12.98 12.85
C LEU A 29 4.05 -11.74 13.27
N GLY A 30 4.11 -11.42 14.57
CA GLY A 30 3.65 -10.14 15.09
C GLY A 30 4.69 -9.03 14.87
N GLY A 31 4.24 -7.82 14.54
CA GLY A 31 5.10 -6.64 14.44
C GLY A 31 6.21 -6.74 13.38
N LEU A 32 5.92 -7.39 12.24
CA LEU A 32 6.83 -7.50 11.10
C LEU A 32 6.94 -6.15 10.39
N MET A 33 8.15 -5.59 10.32
CA MET A 33 8.44 -4.30 9.71
C MET A 33 9.27 -4.45 8.44
N LEU A 34 8.83 -3.82 7.35
CA LEU A 34 9.57 -3.73 6.08
C LEU A 34 10.05 -2.28 5.87
N HIS A 35 11.21 -2.09 5.24
CA HIS A 35 11.62 -0.82 4.67
C HIS A 35 12.02 -1.02 3.21
N ILE A 36 11.48 -0.18 2.32
CA ILE A 36 11.72 -0.20 0.89
C ILE A 36 12.39 1.12 0.49
N GLU A 37 13.53 1.07 -0.17
CA GLU A 37 14.33 2.25 -0.51
C GLU A 37 13.74 3.04 -1.68
N ASP A 38 13.42 2.36 -2.80
CA ASP A 38 12.61 2.91 -3.90
C ASP A 38 11.30 2.12 -4.01
N PRO A 39 10.14 2.71 -3.63
CA PRO A 39 8.87 2.00 -3.62
C PRO A 39 8.16 1.93 -4.99
N VAL A 40 8.77 2.41 -6.07
CA VAL A 40 8.24 2.28 -7.44
C VAL A 40 9.19 1.58 -8.41
N ALA A 41 10.45 1.36 -8.05
CA ALA A 41 11.41 0.55 -8.80
C ALA A 41 10.94 -0.90 -8.95
N VAL A 42 11.05 -1.43 -10.18
CA VAL A 42 10.81 -2.83 -10.56
C VAL A 42 11.77 -3.16 -11.71
N SER A 43 12.56 -4.23 -11.60
CA SER A 43 13.35 -4.78 -12.73
C SER A 43 12.54 -5.77 -13.58
N SER A 44 13.03 -6.16 -14.76
CA SER A 44 12.34 -7.15 -15.61
C SER A 44 12.18 -8.53 -14.95
N GLU A 45 13.14 -8.93 -14.12
CA GLU A 45 13.06 -10.14 -13.29
C GLU A 45 12.01 -10.01 -12.18
N GLU A 46 11.81 -8.80 -11.67
CA GLU A 46 10.78 -8.46 -10.68
C GLU A 46 9.39 -8.37 -11.31
N GLU A 47 9.27 -7.92 -12.57
CA GLU A 47 8.06 -8.07 -13.37
C GLU A 47 7.70 -9.56 -13.56
N MET A 48 8.68 -10.43 -13.86
CA MET A 48 8.46 -11.88 -13.92
C MET A 48 7.98 -12.47 -12.58
N ALA A 49 8.51 -12.00 -11.46
CA ALA A 49 8.05 -12.40 -10.12
C ALA A 49 6.62 -11.91 -9.82
N ILE A 50 6.29 -10.66 -10.17
CA ILE A 50 4.92 -10.12 -10.11
C ILE A 50 3.97 -10.99 -10.96
N ASP A 51 4.35 -11.33 -12.19
CA ASP A 51 3.53 -12.16 -13.09
C ASP A 51 3.37 -13.62 -12.60
N LEU A 52 4.37 -14.18 -11.91
CA LEU A 52 4.25 -15.49 -11.25
C LEU A 52 3.17 -15.46 -10.16
N VAL A 53 3.22 -14.45 -9.27
CA VAL A 53 2.27 -14.29 -8.18
C VAL A 53 0.87 -13.94 -8.69
N ASP A 54 0.75 -13.03 -9.66
CA ASP A 54 -0.54 -12.63 -10.24
C ASP A 54 -1.24 -13.80 -10.96
N ARG A 55 -0.49 -14.63 -11.71
CA ARG A 55 -1.02 -15.88 -12.28
C ARG A 55 -1.47 -16.88 -11.22
N TYR A 56 -0.68 -17.07 -10.15
CA TYR A 56 -1.06 -17.94 -9.03
C TYR A 56 -2.36 -17.48 -8.36
N LEU A 57 -2.50 -16.18 -8.11
CA LEU A 57 -3.70 -15.58 -7.53
C LEU A 57 -4.93 -15.78 -8.43
N LYS A 58 -4.81 -15.48 -9.73
CA LYS A 58 -5.90 -15.67 -10.70
C LYS A 58 -6.32 -17.14 -10.82
N ALA A 59 -5.36 -18.08 -10.83
CA ALA A 59 -5.65 -19.52 -10.89
C ALA A 59 -6.45 -20.03 -9.66
N HIS A 60 -6.27 -19.41 -8.49
CA HIS A 60 -7.00 -19.74 -7.26
C HIS A 60 -8.21 -18.81 -7.00
N GLY A 61 -8.70 -18.12 -8.03
CA GLY A 61 -9.90 -17.26 -7.95
C GLY A 61 -9.73 -15.97 -7.13
N GLN A 62 -8.51 -15.60 -6.78
CA GLN A 62 -8.20 -14.38 -6.02
C GLN A 62 -8.14 -13.14 -6.91
N GLN A 63 -8.10 -11.98 -6.26
CA GLN A 63 -7.84 -10.72 -6.94
C GLN A 63 -6.35 -10.61 -7.28
N GLY A 64 -6.03 -10.42 -8.55
CA GLY A 64 -4.66 -10.19 -9.03
C GLY A 64 -4.03 -8.91 -8.47
N ILE A 65 -2.71 -8.81 -8.59
CA ILE A 65 -1.87 -7.76 -7.99
C ILE A 65 -2.33 -6.36 -8.41
N ALA A 66 -2.57 -6.16 -9.71
CA ALA A 66 -3.05 -4.89 -10.24
C ALA A 66 -4.41 -4.48 -9.63
N THR A 67 -5.30 -5.42 -9.36
CA THR A 67 -6.60 -5.14 -8.71
C THR A 67 -6.41 -4.75 -7.26
N VAL A 68 -5.51 -5.42 -6.52
CA VAL A 68 -5.19 -5.07 -5.13
C VAL A 68 -4.56 -3.67 -5.04
N ALA A 69 -3.54 -3.39 -5.86
CA ALA A 69 -2.89 -2.07 -5.92
C ALA A 69 -3.89 -0.95 -6.22
N ASN A 70 -4.80 -1.17 -7.18
CA ASN A 70 -5.86 -0.23 -7.54
C ASN A 70 -6.95 -0.03 -6.44
N THR A 71 -6.93 -0.79 -5.33
CA THR A 71 -7.76 -0.45 -4.16
C THR A 71 -7.15 0.67 -3.30
N ILE A 72 -5.82 0.83 -3.35
CA ILE A 72 -5.04 1.85 -2.61
C ILE A 72 -4.81 3.08 -3.48
N PHE A 73 -4.37 2.90 -4.73
CA PHE A 73 -4.19 4.00 -5.68
C PHE A 73 -4.65 3.59 -7.09
N PRO A 74 -5.73 4.20 -7.64
CA PRO A 74 -6.31 3.81 -8.92
C PRO A 74 -5.52 4.41 -10.09
N ALA A 75 -4.32 3.89 -10.34
CA ALA A 75 -3.32 4.54 -11.19
C ALA A 75 -3.79 4.80 -12.63
N SER A 76 -4.66 3.95 -13.18
CA SER A 76 -5.27 4.13 -14.52
C SER A 76 -6.31 5.26 -14.61
N LEU A 77 -6.61 5.94 -13.50
CA LEU A 77 -7.44 7.15 -13.46
C LEU A 77 -6.62 8.43 -13.24
N ASP A 78 -5.32 8.36 -12.99
CA ASP A 78 -4.45 9.55 -13.00
C ASP A 78 -4.23 10.03 -14.44
N ARG A 79 -4.13 11.34 -14.62
CA ARG A 79 -3.90 12.02 -15.90
C ARG A 79 -2.93 13.20 -15.77
N GLY A 80 -2.33 13.42 -14.59
CA GLY A 80 -1.49 14.60 -14.33
C GLY A 80 -2.27 15.91 -14.17
N ASP A 81 -3.59 15.85 -13.98
CA ASP A 81 -4.48 17.00 -13.75
C ASP A 81 -4.88 17.18 -12.27
N GLY A 82 -4.05 16.66 -11.37
CA GLY A 82 -4.16 16.85 -9.92
C GLY A 82 -5.20 15.99 -9.20
N ILE A 83 -5.23 16.13 -7.87
CA ILE A 83 -6.09 15.33 -6.98
C ILE A 83 -7.59 15.50 -7.30
N GLU A 84 -8.08 16.72 -7.55
CA GLU A 84 -9.51 16.94 -7.86
C GLU A 84 -9.95 16.22 -9.15
N GLY A 85 -9.12 16.23 -10.20
CA GLY A 85 -9.39 15.51 -11.45
C GLY A 85 -9.42 13.99 -11.23
N LEU A 86 -8.41 13.46 -10.55
CA LEU A 86 -8.33 12.03 -10.18
C LEU A 86 -9.53 11.59 -9.32
N ARG A 87 -9.85 12.38 -8.30
CA ARG A 87 -10.96 12.19 -7.36
C ARG A 87 -12.31 12.17 -8.06
N ALA A 88 -12.60 13.15 -8.90
CA ALA A 88 -13.87 13.24 -9.63
C ALA A 88 -14.08 12.01 -10.54
N ARG A 89 -13.02 11.59 -11.26
CA ARG A 89 -13.06 10.35 -12.07
C ARG A 89 -13.24 9.11 -11.21
N TYR A 90 -12.52 9.00 -10.10
CA TYR A 90 -12.63 7.86 -9.19
C TYR A 90 -14.02 7.74 -8.58
N LEU A 91 -14.59 8.81 -8.04
CA LEU A 91 -15.92 8.77 -7.41
C LEU A 91 -17.02 8.43 -8.42
N ALA A 92 -16.92 8.92 -9.66
CA ALA A 92 -17.83 8.55 -10.75
C ALA A 92 -17.77 7.06 -11.13
N VAL A 93 -16.61 6.40 -11.01
CA VAL A 93 -16.46 4.94 -11.17
C VAL A 93 -16.92 4.19 -9.91
N TYR A 94 -16.57 4.69 -8.73
CA TYR A 94 -16.88 4.09 -7.44
C TYR A 94 -18.38 3.95 -7.24
N ALA A 95 -19.14 5.04 -7.40
CA ALA A 95 -20.60 5.06 -7.27
C ALA A 95 -21.29 4.11 -8.25
N LYS A 96 -20.75 3.91 -9.46
CA LYS A 96 -21.34 3.06 -10.50
C LYS A 96 -20.95 1.59 -10.45
N ARG A 97 -19.81 1.23 -9.83
CA ARG A 97 -19.22 -0.13 -9.96
C ARG A 97 -18.64 -0.73 -8.67
N MET A 98 -18.38 0.05 -7.62
CA MET A 98 -17.63 -0.40 -6.44
C MET A 98 -18.38 -0.19 -5.11
N CYS A 99 -19.18 0.87 -5.02
CA CYS A 99 -20.05 1.12 -3.88
C CYS A 99 -21.03 -0.03 -3.70
N ARG A 100 -21.19 -0.50 -2.46
CA ARG A 100 -22.09 -1.60 -2.08
C ARG A 100 -22.70 -1.28 -0.72
N GLN A 101 -24.02 -1.35 -0.61
CA GLN A 101 -24.75 -1.08 0.62
C GLN A 101 -24.21 -1.95 1.77
N GLY A 102 -23.85 -1.32 2.89
CA GLY A 102 -23.28 -2.02 4.05
C GLY A 102 -21.87 -2.59 3.85
N GLY A 103 -21.19 -2.32 2.73
CA GLY A 103 -19.75 -2.54 2.58
C GLY A 103 -18.94 -1.52 3.39
N TRP A 104 -17.67 -1.82 3.68
CA TRP A 104 -16.77 -0.88 4.36
C TRP A 104 -16.15 0.18 3.43
N GLY A 105 -16.51 0.21 2.15
CA GLY A 105 -15.94 1.11 1.15
C GLY A 105 -14.66 0.57 0.50
N ARG A 106 -13.71 1.45 0.18
CA ARG A 106 -12.37 1.13 -0.38
C ARG A 106 -11.31 2.04 0.24
N TYR A 107 -10.03 1.67 0.15
CA TYR A 107 -8.97 2.50 0.73
C TYR A 107 -8.93 3.89 0.07
N PHE A 108 -8.78 3.97 -1.26
CA PHE A 108 -8.70 5.28 -1.93
C PHE A 108 -9.96 6.15 -1.72
N GLU A 109 -11.16 5.56 -1.70
CA GLU A 109 -12.40 6.26 -1.34
C GLU A 109 -12.31 6.92 0.04
N ARG A 110 -11.89 6.18 1.08
CA ARG A 110 -11.71 6.73 2.44
C ARG A 110 -10.64 7.82 2.51
N MET A 111 -9.66 7.78 1.63
CA MET A 111 -8.64 8.83 1.52
C MET A 111 -9.22 10.12 0.93
N VAL A 112 -10.05 10.04 -0.12
CA VAL A 112 -10.56 11.22 -0.87
C VAL A 112 -11.98 11.66 -0.49
N HIS A 113 -12.71 10.89 0.31
CA HIS A 113 -14.13 11.11 0.59
C HIS A 113 -14.52 10.53 1.96
N TRP A 114 -13.78 10.90 3.01
CA TRP A 114 -14.19 10.58 4.38
C TRP A 114 -15.39 11.45 4.78
N GLU A 115 -16.60 10.87 4.79
CA GLU A 115 -17.81 11.61 5.16
C GLU A 115 -17.84 11.91 6.66
N THR A 116 -18.20 13.15 6.98
CA THR A 116 -18.31 13.71 8.33
C THR A 116 -19.70 13.48 8.93
N ARG A 117 -19.89 13.87 10.21
CA ARG A 117 -21.19 13.78 10.90
C ARG A 117 -22.31 14.60 10.28
N ASP A 118 -22.00 15.72 9.63
CA ASP A 118 -22.95 16.60 8.93
C ASP A 118 -23.17 16.22 7.46
N LYS A 119 -22.57 15.10 6.99
CA LYS A 119 -22.59 14.63 5.60
C LYS A 119 -21.87 15.54 4.60
N SER A 120 -21.01 16.44 5.08
CA SER A 120 -19.90 16.94 4.26
C SER A 120 -18.80 15.85 4.17
N HIS A 121 -17.62 16.20 3.66
CA HIS A 121 -16.53 15.24 3.49
C HIS A 121 -15.16 15.90 3.60
N VAL A 122 -14.15 15.11 3.97
CA VAL A 122 -12.73 15.49 3.91
C VAL A 122 -12.06 14.68 2.80
N ASP A 123 -11.33 15.36 1.93
CA ASP A 123 -10.28 14.74 1.11
C ASP A 123 -8.95 14.88 1.86
N GLN A 124 -8.52 13.77 2.47
CA GLN A 124 -7.30 13.72 3.27
C GLN A 124 -6.06 13.86 2.39
N ILE A 125 -6.11 13.41 1.12
CA ILE A 125 -4.97 13.54 0.19
C ILE A 125 -4.83 15.00 -0.27
N ALA A 126 -5.93 15.66 -0.63
CA ALA A 126 -5.90 17.06 -1.05
C ALA A 126 -5.39 17.98 0.07
N GLU A 127 -5.86 17.78 1.31
CA GLU A 127 -5.39 18.54 2.46
C GLU A 127 -3.91 18.26 2.80
N ASN A 128 -3.45 17.00 2.72
CA ASN A 128 -2.02 16.69 2.89
C ASN A 128 -1.17 17.35 1.79
N ILE A 129 -1.58 17.29 0.52
CA ILE A 129 -0.89 17.97 -0.59
C ILE A 129 -0.86 19.49 -0.37
N ARG A 130 -1.97 20.10 0.08
CA ARG A 130 -2.04 21.54 0.41
C ARG A 130 -1.04 21.91 1.52
N MET A 131 -1.01 21.15 2.61
CA MET A 131 -0.09 21.41 3.73
C MET A 131 1.38 21.12 3.39
N LEU A 132 1.67 20.16 2.51
CA LEU A 132 3.04 19.90 2.03
C LEU A 132 3.53 20.99 1.06
N ARG A 133 2.65 21.49 0.18
CA ARG A 133 2.95 22.67 -0.67
C ARG A 133 3.23 23.90 0.19
N GLN A 134 2.46 24.12 1.25
CA GLN A 134 2.65 25.22 2.20
C GLN A 134 4.02 25.13 2.91
N LEU A 135 4.36 23.96 3.47
CA LEU A 135 5.68 23.70 4.09
C LEU A 135 6.85 24.07 3.16
N LYS A 136 6.74 23.71 1.87
CA LYS A 136 7.77 24.01 0.88
C LYS A 136 7.83 25.49 0.51
N ALA A 137 6.69 26.19 0.51
CA ALA A 137 6.60 27.62 0.21
C ALA A 137 7.14 28.49 1.37
N ASP A 138 6.86 28.11 2.62
CA ASP A 138 7.32 28.85 3.81
C ASP A 138 8.83 28.69 4.06
N GLY A 139 9.46 27.64 3.53
CA GLY A 139 10.88 27.31 3.72
C GLY A 139 11.26 26.88 5.16
N ALA A 140 10.41 27.18 6.13
CA ALA A 140 10.56 26.80 7.52
C ALA A 140 10.13 25.33 7.72
N TRP A 141 11.11 24.47 8.04
CA TRP A 141 10.95 23.03 8.29
C TRP A 141 10.24 22.66 9.61
N ASN A 142 9.22 23.44 9.98
CA ASN A 142 8.35 23.20 11.12
C ASN A 142 7.24 22.18 10.75
N TYR A 143 6.48 21.68 11.72
CA TYR A 143 5.28 20.85 11.47
C TYR A 143 5.48 19.53 10.68
N LYS A 144 6.67 18.91 10.73
CA LYS A 144 6.99 17.59 10.11
C LYS A 144 6.19 16.38 10.66
N GLN A 145 5.19 16.63 11.50
CA GLN A 145 4.44 15.65 12.28
C GLN A 145 2.91 15.83 12.11
N CYS A 146 2.48 16.49 11.03
CA CYS A 146 1.08 16.87 10.82
C CYS A 146 0.44 16.22 9.57
N TYR A 147 1.08 15.20 9.00
CA TYR A 147 0.72 14.64 7.69
C TYR A 147 0.22 13.20 7.83
N GLU A 148 -1.06 13.06 8.09
CA GLU A 148 -1.71 11.79 8.40
C GLU A 148 -2.87 11.49 7.44
N ILE A 149 -3.12 10.20 7.18
CA ILE A 149 -4.30 9.73 6.45
C ILE A 149 -4.88 8.55 7.25
N ALA A 150 -6.06 8.74 7.83
CA ALA A 150 -6.79 7.74 8.58
C ALA A 150 -7.61 6.84 7.65
N LEU A 151 -7.43 5.52 7.77
CA LEU A 151 -8.23 4.51 7.06
C LEU A 151 -9.18 3.75 7.99
N PHE A 152 -8.88 3.70 9.29
CA PHE A 152 -9.79 3.21 10.33
C PHE A 152 -10.68 4.34 10.86
N ASP A 153 -12.00 4.13 10.81
CA ASP A 153 -13.01 5.01 11.39
C ASP A 153 -13.82 4.23 12.43
N PRO A 154 -13.73 4.55 13.73
CA PRO A 154 -14.40 3.79 14.78
C PRO A 154 -15.94 3.79 14.67
N ALA A 155 -16.56 4.70 13.91
CA ALA A 155 -17.99 4.63 13.64
C ALA A 155 -18.34 3.53 12.61
N ARG A 156 -17.40 3.10 11.76
CA ARG A 156 -17.73 2.45 10.48
C ARG A 156 -17.70 0.92 10.40
N ASP A 157 -16.85 0.07 10.98
CA ASP A 157 -15.60 0.09 11.77
C ASP A 157 -15.55 0.03 13.31
N LEU A 158 -16.67 0.12 14.01
CA LEU A 158 -16.89 -0.75 15.21
C LEU A 158 -18.12 -1.66 15.11
N ILE A 159 -19.09 -1.36 14.23
CA ILE A 159 -20.37 -2.09 14.04
C ILE A 159 -20.33 -3.53 13.43
N LYS A 160 -19.17 -4.16 13.17
CA LYS A 160 -19.04 -5.48 12.47
C LYS A 160 -17.74 -6.23 12.83
N PRO A 161 -17.76 -7.49 13.32
CA PRO A 161 -16.54 -8.16 13.81
C PRO A 161 -15.55 -8.62 12.72
N ARG A 162 -15.93 -8.63 11.44
CA ARG A 162 -15.11 -9.16 10.32
C ARG A 162 -15.28 -8.33 9.04
N GLY A 163 -14.43 -8.56 8.05
CA GLY A 163 -14.59 -8.00 6.69
C GLY A 163 -14.32 -6.50 6.60
N ARG A 164 -13.16 -6.07 7.11
CA ARG A 164 -12.75 -4.66 7.26
C ARG A 164 -11.44 -4.36 6.55
N GLN A 165 -11.15 -3.07 6.38
CA GLN A 165 -9.84 -2.53 6.03
C GLN A 165 -8.72 -3.21 6.83
N CYS A 166 -7.59 -3.50 6.20
CA CYS A 166 -6.39 -4.03 6.86
C CYS A 166 -5.32 -2.97 7.04
N LEU A 167 -5.13 -2.09 6.04
CA LEU A 167 -4.47 -0.80 6.24
C LEU A 167 -5.34 0.05 7.16
N SER A 168 -4.77 0.52 8.27
CA SER A 168 -5.45 1.32 9.30
C SER A 168 -5.10 2.80 9.20
N PHE A 169 -3.87 3.11 8.80
CA PHE A 169 -3.28 4.44 8.90
C PHE A 169 -2.08 4.58 7.94
N ILE A 170 -1.90 5.77 7.38
CA ILE A 170 -0.68 6.20 6.69
C ILE A 170 -0.18 7.48 7.35
N GLU A 171 1.13 7.58 7.54
CA GLU A 171 1.83 8.83 7.86
C GLU A 171 2.76 9.21 6.69
N LEU A 172 2.83 10.50 6.37
CA LEU A 172 3.77 11.06 5.40
C LEU A 172 4.86 11.84 6.12
N LYS A 173 6.12 11.66 5.73
CA LYS A 173 7.27 12.29 6.37
C LYS A 173 8.11 13.08 5.36
N PRO A 174 7.90 14.40 5.23
CA PRO A 174 8.76 15.25 4.42
C PRO A 174 10.12 15.44 5.11
N ALA A 175 11.20 15.18 4.39
CA ALA A 175 12.58 15.21 4.87
C ALA A 175 13.37 16.41 4.31
N PRO A 176 14.34 17.00 5.05
CA PRO A 176 15.07 18.21 4.64
C PRO A 176 15.84 18.14 3.32
N ASP A 177 16.10 16.94 2.79
CA ASP A 177 16.70 16.72 1.46
C ASP A 177 15.70 16.89 0.30
N GLY A 178 14.42 17.19 0.62
CA GLY A 178 13.35 17.38 -0.34
C GLY A 178 12.57 16.09 -0.66
N ARG A 179 12.82 14.97 0.02
CA ARG A 179 12.05 13.72 -0.16
C ARG A 179 10.78 13.68 0.66
N LEU A 180 9.78 12.94 0.17
CA LEU A 180 8.59 12.54 0.91
C LEU A 180 8.65 11.03 1.16
N HIS A 181 8.89 10.65 2.42
CA HIS A 181 8.81 9.26 2.89
C HIS A 181 7.37 8.93 3.32
N MET A 182 7.05 7.65 3.44
CA MET A 182 5.74 7.15 3.90
C MET A 182 5.92 6.02 4.93
N MET A 183 5.06 6.00 5.94
CA MET A 183 4.85 4.86 6.85
C MET A 183 3.41 4.38 6.74
N ALA A 184 3.17 3.07 6.60
CA ALA A 184 1.83 2.49 6.53
C ALA A 184 1.63 1.35 7.53
N VAL A 185 0.54 1.40 8.30
CA VAL A 185 0.25 0.43 9.38
C VAL A 185 -0.87 -0.51 8.99
N TYR A 186 -0.57 -1.81 8.97
CA TYR A 186 -1.52 -2.90 8.68
C TYR A 186 -1.83 -3.71 9.94
N ARG A 187 -3.13 -3.80 10.30
CA ARG A 187 -3.58 -4.62 11.44
C ARG A 187 -3.53 -6.14 11.20
N ASN A 188 -3.54 -6.56 9.93
CA ASN A 188 -3.21 -7.91 9.46
C ASN A 188 -2.71 -7.83 8.01
N HIS A 189 -1.71 -8.64 7.65
CA HIS A 189 -1.14 -8.67 6.30
C HIS A 189 -1.02 -10.11 5.78
N HIS A 190 -1.79 -10.41 4.74
CA HIS A 190 -1.79 -11.69 4.01
C HIS A 190 -0.74 -11.62 2.89
N TYR A 191 0.40 -12.29 3.06
CA TYR A 191 1.56 -12.05 2.18
C TYR A 191 1.38 -12.51 0.74
N VAL A 192 0.65 -13.59 0.47
CA VAL A 192 0.41 -14.07 -0.90
C VAL A 192 -0.80 -13.32 -1.51
N ALA A 193 -1.94 -13.28 -0.81
CA ALA A 193 -3.17 -12.72 -1.37
C ALA A 193 -3.22 -11.18 -1.45
N ARG A 194 -2.37 -10.46 -0.71
CA ARG A 194 -2.48 -8.99 -0.57
C ARG A 194 -1.15 -8.23 -0.60
N THR A 195 -0.12 -8.64 0.15
CA THR A 195 0.99 -7.73 0.48
C THR A 195 1.68 -7.15 -0.76
N LEU A 196 2.10 -7.96 -1.75
CA LEU A 196 2.81 -7.43 -2.93
C LEU A 196 1.99 -6.34 -3.68
N GLY A 197 0.69 -6.56 -3.88
CA GLY A 197 -0.21 -5.55 -4.46
C GLY A 197 -0.42 -4.34 -3.56
N ASN A 198 -0.41 -4.51 -2.24
CA ASN A 198 -0.47 -3.40 -1.28
C ASN A 198 0.78 -2.52 -1.35
N LEU A 199 1.99 -3.10 -1.42
CA LEU A 199 3.25 -2.35 -1.51
C LEU A 199 3.28 -1.51 -2.80
N ILE A 200 2.97 -2.13 -3.95
CA ILE A 200 2.90 -1.46 -5.25
C ILE A 200 1.82 -0.34 -5.24
N GLY A 201 0.69 -0.57 -4.57
CA GLY A 201 -0.36 0.44 -4.41
C GLY A 201 0.09 1.64 -3.57
N LEU A 202 0.83 1.40 -2.48
CA LEU A 202 1.37 2.45 -1.60
C LEU A 202 2.50 3.25 -2.26
N GLY A 203 3.43 2.60 -2.96
CA GLY A 203 4.49 3.30 -3.69
C GLY A 203 3.95 4.23 -4.77
N ARG A 204 2.90 3.81 -5.49
CA ARG A 204 2.19 4.66 -6.46
C ARG A 204 1.45 5.82 -5.79
N LEU A 205 0.80 5.59 -4.65
CA LEU A 205 0.18 6.65 -3.85
C LEU A 205 1.22 7.68 -3.38
N GLN A 206 2.37 7.21 -2.89
CA GLN A 206 3.46 8.04 -2.41
C GLN A 206 4.07 8.87 -3.54
N GLN A 207 4.34 8.26 -4.71
CA GLN A 207 4.83 8.95 -5.89
C GLN A 207 3.84 10.02 -6.37
N PHE A 208 2.53 9.73 -6.36
CA PHE A 208 1.49 10.72 -6.68
C PHE A 208 1.53 11.91 -5.71
N ILE A 209 1.47 11.66 -4.39
CA ILE A 209 1.46 12.73 -3.38
C ILE A 209 2.76 13.54 -3.44
N ALA A 210 3.91 12.88 -3.60
CA ALA A 210 5.21 13.55 -3.74
C ALA A 210 5.25 14.45 -4.98
N ARG A 211 4.84 13.95 -6.15
CA ARG A 211 4.75 14.71 -7.40
C ARG A 211 3.84 15.93 -7.23
N GLU A 212 2.62 15.74 -6.73
CA GLU A 212 1.66 16.82 -6.55
C GLU A 212 2.13 17.87 -5.53
N ALA A 213 2.80 17.45 -4.46
CA ALA A 213 3.37 18.37 -3.46
C ALA A 213 4.71 19.01 -3.88
N GLY A 214 5.33 18.53 -4.96
CA GLY A 214 6.64 19.00 -5.43
C GLY A 214 7.84 18.45 -4.63
N PHE A 215 7.72 17.25 -4.06
CA PHE A 215 8.79 16.53 -3.35
C PHE A 215 9.38 15.43 -4.24
N ALA A 216 10.64 15.06 -3.97
CA ALA A 216 11.22 13.82 -4.48
C ALA A 216 10.62 12.60 -3.77
N LEU A 217 10.73 11.42 -4.37
CA LEU A 217 10.32 10.18 -3.72
C LEU A 217 11.35 9.77 -2.64
N GLY A 218 10.85 9.43 -1.45
CA GLY A 218 11.61 8.77 -0.40
C GLY A 218 11.18 7.32 -0.20
N GLY A 219 11.88 6.59 0.68
CA GLY A 219 11.53 5.21 1.02
C GLY A 219 10.16 5.06 1.69
N LEU A 220 9.66 3.81 1.67
CA LEU A 220 8.38 3.37 2.21
C LEU A 220 8.61 2.36 3.34
N THR A 221 8.11 2.66 4.54
CA THR A 221 8.13 1.75 5.69
C THR A 221 6.75 1.15 5.91
N ILE A 222 6.69 -0.14 6.23
CA ILE A 222 5.43 -0.87 6.48
C ILE A 222 5.50 -1.53 7.84
N GLN A 223 4.52 -1.28 8.71
CA GLN A 223 4.35 -2.03 9.96
C GLN A 223 3.16 -2.98 9.85
N SER A 224 3.43 -4.28 9.82
CA SER A 224 2.40 -5.34 9.88
C SER A 224 2.27 -5.81 11.33
N THR A 225 1.22 -5.40 12.06
CA THR A 225 1.07 -5.80 13.47
C THR A 225 0.82 -7.30 13.62
N HIS A 226 0.22 -7.91 12.60
CA HIS A 226 0.18 -9.34 12.35
C HIS A 226 0.50 -9.59 10.87
N ALA A 227 1.29 -10.63 10.59
CA ALA A 227 1.69 -11.04 9.25
C ALA A 227 1.60 -12.56 9.12
N GLU A 228 0.95 -13.02 8.05
CA GLU A 228 0.76 -14.44 7.73
C GLU A 228 1.20 -14.74 6.30
N LEU A 229 1.83 -15.90 6.06
CA LEU A 229 1.99 -16.44 4.72
C LEU A 229 0.74 -17.25 4.36
N ASP A 230 -0.30 -16.54 3.94
CA ASP A 230 -1.58 -17.12 3.57
C ASP A 230 -1.47 -18.02 2.33
N LEU A 231 -2.39 -18.98 2.18
CA LEU A 231 -2.36 -19.92 1.05
C LEU A 231 -3.06 -19.39 -0.22
N ALA A 232 -3.75 -18.24 -0.13
CA ALA A 232 -4.56 -17.63 -1.19
C ALA A 232 -5.56 -18.58 -1.91
N GLY A 233 -5.94 -19.70 -1.29
CA GLY A 233 -6.83 -20.73 -1.84
C GLY A 233 -6.12 -21.97 -2.44
N GLY A 234 -4.79 -21.97 -2.55
CA GLY A 234 -3.97 -23.13 -2.92
C GLY A 234 -3.47 -23.92 -1.69
N LYS A 235 -2.41 -24.71 -1.86
CA LYS A 235 -1.80 -25.55 -0.80
C LYS A 235 -0.40 -25.04 -0.44
N LYS A 236 0.09 -25.35 0.77
CA LYS A 236 1.42 -24.95 1.27
C LYS A 236 2.55 -25.23 0.26
N ARG A 237 2.57 -26.43 -0.35
CA ARG A 237 3.56 -26.83 -1.35
C ARG A 237 3.57 -25.92 -2.61
N GLU A 238 2.42 -25.36 -2.98
CA GLU A 238 2.24 -24.53 -4.17
C GLU A 238 2.69 -23.09 -3.88
N VAL A 239 2.46 -22.57 -2.67
CA VAL A 239 3.07 -21.32 -2.18
C VAL A 239 4.59 -21.44 -2.07
N GLN A 240 5.10 -22.55 -1.54
CA GLN A 240 6.55 -22.79 -1.46
C GLN A 240 7.20 -22.87 -2.84
N ALA A 241 6.55 -23.51 -3.81
CA ALA A 241 7.00 -23.52 -5.21
C ALA A 241 6.91 -22.13 -5.87
N LEU A 242 5.90 -21.31 -5.54
CA LEU A 242 5.79 -19.93 -6.01
C LEU A 242 6.94 -19.06 -5.48
N ILE A 243 7.25 -19.14 -4.20
CA ILE A 243 8.38 -18.42 -3.58
C ILE A 243 9.69 -18.84 -4.27
N ALA A 244 9.94 -20.15 -4.41
CA ALA A 244 11.14 -20.67 -5.08
C ALA A 244 11.25 -20.24 -6.56
N ALA A 245 10.13 -20.16 -7.28
CA ALA A 245 10.11 -19.65 -8.66
C ALA A 245 10.41 -18.14 -8.74
N CYS A 246 9.94 -17.35 -7.77
CA CYS A 246 10.29 -15.93 -7.67
C CYS A 246 11.77 -15.75 -7.32
N GLN A 247 12.30 -16.52 -6.36
CA GLN A 247 13.74 -16.54 -6.04
C GLN A 247 14.59 -16.86 -7.27
N ALA A 248 14.23 -17.90 -8.04
CA ALA A 248 14.97 -18.30 -9.23
C ALA A 248 15.01 -17.21 -10.31
N ALA A 249 13.87 -16.55 -10.59
CA ALA A 249 13.83 -15.40 -11.50
C ALA A 249 14.78 -14.28 -11.03
N LEU A 250 14.73 -13.93 -9.75
CA LEU A 250 15.52 -12.86 -9.13
C LEU A 250 17.00 -13.19 -8.89
N LEU A 251 17.42 -14.44 -9.13
CA LEU A 251 18.81 -14.93 -9.05
C LEU A 251 19.46 -15.09 -10.43
N THR A 252 18.71 -14.97 -11.54
CA THR A 252 19.21 -15.16 -12.92
C THR A 252 20.16 -14.04 -13.38
N GLN A 253 20.52 -13.10 -12.48
CA GLN A 253 21.39 -11.94 -12.73
C GLN A 253 22.53 -11.83 -11.69
N ALA A 254 22.82 -12.91 -10.95
CA ALA A 254 23.90 -12.97 -9.95
C ALA A 254 25.13 -13.78 -10.40
N ALA A 255 25.23 -14.08 -11.70
CA ALA A 255 26.27 -14.89 -12.35
C ALA A 255 26.57 -14.36 -13.76
#